data_AF-A0A658NMD0-F1
#
_entry.id   AF-A0A658NMD0-F1
#
_cell.length_a   1.000
_cell.length_b   1.000
_cell.length_c   1.000
_cell.angle_alpha   90.00
_cell.angle_beta   90.00
_cell.angle_gamma   90.00
#
_symmetry.space_group_name_H-M   'P 1'
#
loop_
_entity.id
_entity.type
_entity.pdbx_description
1 polymer ?
#
loop_
_entity_poly.entity_id
_entity_poly.type
_entity_poly.pdbx_seq_one_letter_code
_entity_poly.pdbx_strand_id
1 'polypeptide(L)'
;PALTVEEIKGLIEQGTESGIFEETEQSMIENVLRLDERPVGAWMTPRTKIVWLDIDEPLEEIRRKVVEYHYSRFPVAKDDLDHIIGV
;
A
#
# COMPACT_ATOMS: atom_id res chain seq x y z
N PRO A 1 -30.62 -15.53 -4.12
CA PRO A 1 -30.02 -14.21 -4.50
C PRO A 1 -28.73 -14.00 -3.71
N ALA A 2 -27.64 -13.62 -4.38
CA ALA A 2 -26.43 -13.18 -3.68
C ALA A 2 -26.62 -11.71 -3.28
N LEU A 3 -26.22 -11.36 -2.05
CA LEU A 3 -26.22 -9.98 -1.55
C LEU A 3 -25.22 -9.14 -2.35
N THR A 4 -25.58 -7.91 -2.70
CA THR A 4 -24.65 -6.96 -3.32
C THR A 4 -23.77 -6.27 -2.26
N VAL A 5 -22.69 -5.63 -2.69
CA VAL A 5 -21.78 -4.90 -1.81
C VAL A 5 -22.50 -3.71 -1.14
N GLU A 6 -23.38 -3.04 -1.86
CA GLU A 6 -24.20 -1.94 -1.34
C GLU A 6 -25.18 -2.42 -0.28
N GLU A 7 -25.80 -3.59 -0.47
CA GLU A 7 -26.68 -4.22 0.53
C GLU A 7 -25.89 -4.59 1.80
N ILE A 8 -24.67 -5.12 1.65
CA ILE A 8 -23.78 -5.44 2.77
C ILE A 8 -23.40 -4.17 3.55
N LYS A 9 -23.05 -3.07 2.86
CA LYS A 9 -22.73 -1.78 3.50
C LYS A 9 -23.91 -1.27 4.34
N GLY A 10 -25.12 -1.31 3.80
CA GLY A 10 -26.33 -0.92 4.53
C GLY A 10 -26.61 -1.79 5.76
N LEU A 11 -26.37 -3.10 5.69
CA LEU A 11 -26.52 -3.99 6.85
C LEU A 11 -25.50 -3.69 7.96
N ILE A 12 -24.27 -3.33 7.59
CA ILE A 12 -23.23 -2.97 8.56
C ILE A 12 -23.59 -1.65 9.24
N GLU A 13 -23.98 -0.62 8.48
CA GLU A 13 -24.42 0.66 9.02
C GLU A 13 -25.58 0.48 10.03
N GLN A 14 -26.60 -0.30 9.65
CA GLN A 14 -27.73 -0.61 10.54
C GLN A 14 -27.30 -1.41 11.78
N GLY A 15 -26.36 -2.33 11.62
CA GLY A 15 -25.78 -3.10 12.73
C GLY A 15 -25.02 -2.20 13.71
N THR A 16 -24.28 -1.21 13.22
CA THR A 16 -23.58 -0.22 14.06
C THR A 16 -24.58 0.68 14.80
N GLU A 17 -25.60 1.22 14.11
CA GLU A 17 -26.65 2.03 14.74
C GLU A 17 -27.41 1.26 15.83
N SER A 18 -27.59 -0.05 15.63
CA SER A 18 -28.22 -0.95 16.58
C SER A 18 -27.29 -1.39 17.72
N GLY A 19 -26.02 -0.97 17.71
CA GLY A 19 -24.99 -1.33 18.70
C GLY A 19 -24.50 -2.77 18.60
N ILE A 20 -24.77 -3.46 17.50
CA ILE A 20 -24.29 -4.83 17.22
C ILE A 20 -22.82 -4.80 16.81
N PHE A 21 -22.42 -3.77 16.07
CA PHE A 21 -21.03 -3.50 15.68
C PHE A 21 -20.52 -2.23 16.33
N GLU A 22 -19.23 -2.20 16.64
CA GLU A 22 -18.55 -0.96 17.01
C GLU A 22 -18.16 -0.15 15.76
N GLU A 23 -18.02 1.17 15.90
CA GLU A 23 -17.59 2.07 14.81
C GLU A 23 -16.24 1.63 14.19
N THR A 24 -15.36 1.06 15.02
CA THR A 24 -14.06 0.52 14.57
C THR A 24 -14.26 -0.68 13.64
N GLU A 25 -15.20 -1.57 13.95
CA GLU A 25 -15.49 -2.75 13.13
C GLU A 25 -16.11 -2.35 11.79
N GLN A 26 -17.06 -1.41 11.80
CA GLN A 26 -17.59 -0.81 10.57
C GLN A 26 -16.46 -0.22 9.71
N SER A 27 -15.60 0.60 10.32
CA SER A 27 -14.47 1.23 9.61
C SER A 27 -13.52 0.20 9.01
N MET A 28 -13.26 -0.90 9.72
CA MET A 28 -12.43 -1.99 9.19
C MET A 28 -13.08 -2.65 7.97
N ILE A 29 -14.37 -3.01 8.04
CA ILE A 29 -15.05 -3.68 6.94
C ILE A 29 -15.14 -2.76 5.71
N GLU A 30 -15.48 -1.48 5.91
CA GLU A 30 -15.47 -0.49 4.84
C GLU A 30 -14.11 -0.37 4.15
N ASN A 31 -13.01 -0.37 4.93
CA ASN A 31 -11.66 -0.32 4.38
C ASN A 31 -11.29 -1.59 3.60
N VAL A 32 -11.76 -2.77 4.04
CA VAL A 32 -11.55 -4.04 3.31
C VAL A 32 -12.30 -4.03 1.99
N LEU A 33 -13.57 -3.60 1.97
CA LEU A 33 -14.35 -3.50 0.74
C LEU A 33 -13.72 -2.49 -0.24
N ARG A 34 -13.27 -1.33 0.27
CA ARG A 34 -12.56 -0.32 -0.53
C ARG A 34 -11.21 -0.78 -1.06
N LEU A 35 -10.56 -1.75 -0.41
CA LEU A 35 -9.30 -2.32 -0.87
C LEU A 35 -9.52 -3.15 -2.14
N ASP A 36 -10.62 -3.92 -2.21
CA ASP A 36 -10.97 -4.75 -3.37
C ASP A 36 -11.29 -3.90 -4.61
N GLU A 37 -11.96 -2.76 -4.42
CA GLU A 37 -12.37 -1.87 -5.51
C GLU A 37 -11.21 -1.04 -6.11
N ARG A 38 -10.05 -0.94 -5.44
CA ARG A 38 -8.95 -0.04 -5.86
C ARG A 38 -7.80 -0.79 -6.54
N PRO A 39 -7.35 -0.33 -7.73
CA PRO A 39 -6.19 -0.95 -8.37
C PRO A 39 -4.93 -0.74 -7.53
N VAL A 40 -4.01 -1.70 -7.56
CA VAL A 40 -2.74 -1.66 -6.80
C VAL A 40 -1.97 -0.35 -7.03
N GLY A 41 -1.99 0.16 -8.27
CA GLY A 41 -1.33 1.42 -8.63
C GLY A 41 -1.83 2.65 -7.87
N ALA A 42 -3.05 2.63 -7.31
CA ALA A 42 -3.56 3.71 -6.48
C ALA A 42 -2.85 3.80 -5.11
N TRP A 43 -2.16 2.74 -4.70
CA TRP A 43 -1.44 2.64 -3.43
C TRP A 43 0.08 2.64 -3.59
N MET A 44 0.59 2.40 -4.81
CA MET A 44 2.03 2.37 -5.09
C MET A 44 2.65 3.77 -4.97
N THR A 45 3.92 3.82 -4.56
CA THR A 45 4.73 5.03 -4.68
C THR A 45 4.96 5.36 -6.16
N PRO A 46 4.68 6.59 -6.63
CA PRO A 46 4.94 6.96 -8.01
C PRO A 46 6.42 6.74 -8.37
N ARG A 47 6.70 6.20 -9.56
CA ARG A 47 8.05 5.80 -10.00
C ARG A 47 9.11 6.88 -9.78
N THR A 48 8.78 8.13 -10.06
CA THR A 48 9.68 9.30 -9.90
C THR A 48 9.99 9.66 -8.45
N LYS A 49 9.26 9.08 -7.49
CA LYS A 49 9.43 9.28 -6.04
C LYS A 49 10.01 8.05 -5.34
N ILE A 50 10.31 6.98 -6.08
CA ILE A 50 10.94 5.78 -5.50
C ILE A 50 12.39 6.12 -5.21
N VAL A 51 12.81 5.87 -3.97
CA VAL A 51 14.22 5.84 -3.60
C VAL A 51 14.72 4.42 -3.82
N TRP A 52 15.77 4.28 -4.62
CA TRP A 52 16.34 3.01 -5.04
C TRP A 52 17.86 3.09 -5.06
N LEU A 53 18.50 1.92 -5.08
CA LEU A 53 19.94 1.78 -5.09
C LEU A 53 20.39 1.26 -6.46
N ASP A 54 21.33 1.96 -7.07
CA ASP A 54 22.00 1.45 -8.28
C ASP A 54 23.16 0.55 -7.85
N ILE A 55 23.28 -0.62 -8.47
CA ILE A 55 24.33 -1.58 -8.17
C ILE A 55 25.72 -1.09 -8.54
N ASP A 56 25.81 -0.17 -9.50
CA ASP A 56 27.07 0.39 -9.98
C ASP A 56 27.47 1.69 -9.22
N GLU A 57 26.66 2.15 -8.26
CA GLU A 57 26.99 3.30 -7.41
C GLU A 57 28.10 2.97 -6.39
N PRO A 58 28.98 3.94 -6.05
CA PRO A 58 29.94 3.76 -4.97
C PRO A 58 29.27 3.42 -3.64
N LEU A 59 29.87 2.52 -2.87
CA LEU A 59 29.33 2.07 -1.58
C LEU A 59 29.00 3.22 -0.61
N GLU A 60 29.78 4.30 -0.64
CA GLU A 60 29.54 5.46 0.21
C GLU A 60 28.24 6.20 -0.15
N GLU A 61 27.92 6.30 -1.44
CA GLU A 61 26.67 6.90 -1.93
C GLU A 61 25.46 6.05 -1.51
N ILE A 62 25.60 4.72 -1.65
CA ILE A 62 24.59 3.76 -1.19
C ILE A 62 24.35 3.91 0.31
N ARG A 63 25.42 3.93 1.12
CA ARG A 63 25.31 4.11 2.58
C ARG A 63 24.65 5.43 2.94
N ARG A 64 25.00 6.52 2.24
CA ARG A 64 24.38 7.83 2.45
C ARG A 64 22.87 7.76 2.20
N LYS A 65 22.42 7.17 1.07
CA LYS A 65 20.99 7.01 0.77
C LYS A 65 20.27 6.19 1.84
N VAL A 66 20.86 5.08 2.29
CA VAL A 66 20.24 4.20 3.31
C VAL A 66 20.10 4.91 4.67
N VAL A 67 21.05 5.77 5.04
CA VAL A 67 20.97 6.55 6.28
C VAL A 67 20.01 7.73 6.16
N GLU A 68 19.97 8.38 4.99
CA GLU A 68 19.08 9.51 4.72
C GLU A 68 17.61 9.08 4.71
N TYR A 69 17.29 8.03 3.95
CA TYR A 69 15.94 7.51 3.78
C TYR A 69 15.72 6.34 4.74
N HIS A 70 14.88 6.51 5.76
CA HIS A 70 14.69 5.52 6.82
C HIS A 70 13.75 4.37 6.38
N TYR A 71 13.95 3.83 5.18
CA TYR A 71 13.16 2.72 4.65
C TYR A 71 13.78 1.38 5.05
N SER A 72 12.93 0.39 5.32
CA SER A 72 13.41 -0.96 5.66
C SER A 72 13.89 -1.76 4.45
N ARG A 73 13.50 -1.35 3.23
CA ARG A 73 13.78 -2.04 1.96
C ARG A 73 13.96 -1.00 0.86
N PHE A 74 14.89 -1.28 -0.04
CA PHE A 74 15.15 -0.45 -1.21
C PHE A 74 15.17 -1.35 -2.44
N PRO A 75 14.45 -1.02 -3.51
CA PRO A 75 14.68 -1.66 -4.79
C PRO A 75 16.14 -1.48 -5.20
N VAL A 76 16.79 -2.57 -5.61
CA VAL A 76 18.12 -2.53 -6.20
C VAL A 76 17.96 -2.77 -7.69
N ALA A 77 18.51 -1.88 -8.50
CA ALA A 77 18.44 -1.95 -9.95
C ALA A 77 19.80 -1.62 -10.56
N LYS A 78 19.92 -1.81 -11.87
CA LYS A 78 21.11 -1.45 -12.63
C LYS A 78 20.74 -0.45 -13.71
N ASP A 79 21.45 0.66 -13.81
CA ASP A 79 21.21 1.76 -14.77
C ASP A 79 19.88 2.52 -14.54
N ASP A 80 18.74 1.82 -14.45
CA ASP A 80 17.42 2.39 -14.18
C ASP A 80 16.48 1.42 -13.44
N LEU A 81 15.32 1.94 -13.01
CA LEU A 81 14.27 1.18 -12.31
C LEU A 81 13.49 0.21 -13.22
N ASP A 82 13.79 0.09 -14.52
CA ASP A 82 13.22 -0.94 -15.40
C ASP A 82 14.04 -2.24 -15.30
N HIS A 83 15.28 -2.16 -14.82
CA HIS A 83 16.19 -3.29 -14.63
C HIS A 83 16.38 -3.63 -13.15
N ILE A 84 15.27 -3.87 -12.44
CA ILE A 84 15.31 -4.29 -11.02
C ILE A 84 15.92 -5.69 -10.90
N ILE A 85 16.94 -5.80 -10.05
CA ILE A 85 17.64 -7.05 -9.76
C ILE A 85 17.26 -7.64 -8.40
N GLY A 86 16.70 -6.84 -7.48
CA GLY A 86 16.31 -7.31 -6.16
C GLY A 86 15.75 -6.24 -5.22
N VAL A 87 15.63 -6.63 -3.96
CA VAL A 87 15.21 -5.84 -2.79
C VAL A 87 16.07 -6.20 -1.59
#